data_AF-A0A6H0D451-F1
#
_entry.id   AF-A0A6H0D451-F1
#
_cell.length_a   1.000
_cell.length_b   1.000
_cell.length_c   1.000
_cell.angle_alpha   90.00
_cell.angle_beta   90.00
_cell.angle_gamma   90.00
#
_symmetry.space_group_name_H-M   'P 1'
#
loop_
_entity.id
_entity.type
_entity.pdbx_description
1 polymer ?
#
loop_
_entity_poly.entity_id
_entity_poly.type
_entity_poly.pdbx_seq_one_letter_code
_entity_poly.pdbx_strand_id
1 'polypeptide(L)'
;TEQFWLDTRIPLSNDLSDWREFNEDDKDVVGKVFGGLTLLDTLQSQDGMSSLKKDVRTQHEEAVMNNIEFMESVHAKSYSSIFSTLNTPKEIEEIFDWTNSNEILQYKANRINEIYQNGSPLQKKVASVFLETFLFYSGFYTPLYWLGHNKLANVAEIIKLILRDESVHGTYIGYKFQLGFNELSDDEQEEFTSWMYDLLYELYENEEKYTHLLYDKVGWTDDVLVFLRYNANKALMNLGMDPLFADGYAQNVNPVVMN
;
A
#
# COMPACT_ATOMS: atom_id res chain seq x y z
N THR A 1 13.93 -11.59 13.22
CA THR A 1 12.83 -11.64 14.21
C THR A 1 12.60 -10.30 14.91
N GLU A 2 13.42 -9.26 14.69
CA GLU A 2 13.32 -7.99 15.43
C GLU A 2 12.04 -7.19 15.15
N GLN A 3 11.45 -7.34 13.96
CA GLN A 3 10.23 -6.62 13.56
C GLN A 3 8.96 -7.49 13.55
N PHE A 4 9.03 -8.77 13.92
CA PHE A 4 7.87 -9.66 13.89
C PHE A 4 6.77 -9.22 14.86
N TRP A 5 5.53 -9.15 14.38
CA TRP A 5 4.36 -8.77 15.17
C TRP A 5 3.14 -9.62 14.80
N LEU A 6 2.13 -9.58 15.67
CA LEU A 6 0.82 -10.18 15.44
C LEU A 6 -0.25 -9.22 15.95
N ASP A 7 -1.34 -9.11 15.20
CA ASP A 7 -2.51 -8.29 15.51
C ASP A 7 -3.13 -8.64 16.87
N THR A 8 -3.03 -9.90 17.31
CA THR A 8 -3.59 -10.40 18.58
C THR A 8 -2.97 -9.77 19.83
N ARG A 9 -1.87 -9.02 19.69
CA ARG A 9 -1.20 -8.32 20.81
C ARG A 9 -1.71 -6.90 21.02
N ILE A 10 -2.49 -6.36 20.08
CA ILE A 10 -2.94 -4.97 20.10
C ILE A 10 -4.40 -4.92 20.60
N PRO A 11 -4.70 -4.16 21.66
CA PRO A 11 -6.02 -4.14 22.28
C PRO A 11 -7.00 -3.24 21.52
N LEU A 12 -7.40 -3.67 20.31
CA LEU A 12 -8.30 -2.93 19.41
C LEU A 12 -9.61 -2.48 20.04
N SER A 13 -10.12 -3.23 21.03
CA SER A 13 -11.37 -2.89 21.73
C SER A 13 -11.33 -1.55 22.47
N ASN A 14 -10.13 -1.03 22.77
CA ASN A 14 -9.94 0.28 23.38
C ASN A 14 -10.34 1.44 22.43
N ASP A 15 -10.41 1.20 21.12
CA ASP A 15 -10.79 2.22 20.13
C ASP A 15 -12.31 2.29 19.90
N LEU A 16 -13.10 1.41 20.52
CA LEU A 16 -14.55 1.38 20.36
C LEU A 16 -15.25 2.66 20.84
N SER A 17 -14.69 3.38 21.80
CA SER A 17 -15.26 4.66 22.24
C SER A 17 -15.14 5.71 21.16
N ASP A 18 -13.97 5.82 20.52
CA ASP A 18 -13.75 6.74 19.40
C ASP A 18 -14.61 6.35 18.20
N TRP A 19 -14.62 5.06 17.85
CA TRP A 19 -15.38 4.55 16.72
C TRP A 19 -16.88 4.85 16.79
N ARG A 20 -17.47 4.84 17.99
CA ARG A 20 -18.89 5.17 18.18
C ARG A 20 -19.22 6.65 17.94
N GLU A 21 -18.24 7.53 18.07
CA GLU A 21 -18.40 8.97 17.85
C GLU A 21 -18.31 9.34 16.36
N PHE A 22 -17.77 8.45 15.52
CA PHE A 22 -17.60 8.71 14.10
C PHE A 22 -18.97 8.79 13.40
N ASN A 23 -19.08 9.72 12.46
CA ASN A 23 -20.25 9.79 11.59
C ASN A 23 -20.19 8.68 10.53
N GLU A 24 -21.28 8.50 9.78
CA GLU A 24 -21.40 7.41 8.81
C GLU A 24 -20.43 7.57 7.63
N ASP A 25 -20.11 8.79 7.21
CA ASP A 25 -19.16 9.03 6.13
C ASP A 25 -17.74 8.63 6.54
N ASP A 26 -17.30 9.00 7.76
CA ASP A 26 -16.01 8.63 8.33
C ASP A 26 -15.87 7.11 8.47
N LYS A 27 -16.91 6.44 8.98
CA LYS A 27 -16.93 4.98 9.09
C LYS A 27 -16.86 4.28 7.74
N ASP A 28 -17.60 4.79 6.75
CA ASP A 28 -17.60 4.24 5.39
C ASP A 28 -16.24 4.44 4.70
N VAL A 29 -15.54 5.57 4.91
CA VAL A 29 -14.16 5.74 4.44
C VAL A 29 -13.24 4.71 5.07
N VAL A 30 -13.25 4.58 6.40
CA VAL A 30 -12.40 3.62 7.13
C VAL A 30 -12.63 2.18 6.64
N GLY A 31 -13.91 1.77 6.50
CA GLY A 31 -14.27 0.44 6.02
C GLY A 31 -13.74 0.16 4.61
N LYS A 32 -13.99 1.08 3.67
CA LYS A 32 -13.56 0.92 2.26
C LYS A 32 -12.05 1.01 2.08
N VAL A 33 -11.37 1.85 2.86
CA VAL A 33 -9.91 1.94 2.88
C VAL A 33 -9.29 0.61 3.31
N PHE A 34 -9.73 0.05 4.45
CA PHE A 34 -9.19 -1.23 4.93
C PHE A 34 -9.61 -2.40 4.05
N GLY A 35 -10.79 -2.37 3.43
CA GLY A 35 -11.19 -3.38 2.44
C GLY A 35 -10.25 -3.35 1.23
N GLY A 36 -9.97 -2.15 0.72
CA GLY A 36 -9.02 -1.93 -0.37
C GLY A 36 -7.62 -2.44 -0.06
N LEU A 37 -7.07 -2.08 1.10
CA LEU A 37 -5.75 -2.55 1.54
C LEU A 37 -5.73 -4.08 1.72
N THR A 38 -6.79 -4.66 2.31
CA THR A 38 -6.92 -6.12 2.47
C THR A 38 -6.79 -6.85 1.14
N LEU A 39 -7.41 -6.34 0.06
CA LEU A 39 -7.32 -6.94 -1.27
C LEU A 39 -5.88 -6.96 -1.78
N LEU A 40 -5.15 -5.86 -1.59
CA LEU A 40 -3.82 -5.71 -2.14
C LEU A 40 -2.76 -6.49 -1.34
N ASP A 41 -2.86 -6.52 0.00
CA ASP A 41 -2.03 -7.40 0.85
C ASP A 41 -2.31 -8.89 0.57
N THR A 42 -3.56 -9.24 0.22
CA THR A 42 -3.90 -10.59 -0.24
C THR A 42 -3.22 -10.89 -1.58
N LEU A 43 -3.20 -9.94 -2.51
CA LEU A 43 -2.49 -10.09 -3.79
C LEU A 43 -0.98 -10.28 -3.58
N GLN A 44 -0.36 -9.51 -2.68
CA GLN A 44 1.07 -9.66 -2.36
C GLN A 44 1.39 -11.03 -1.77
N SER A 45 0.63 -11.46 -0.77
CA SER A 45 0.86 -12.73 -0.07
C SER A 45 0.63 -13.97 -0.93
N GLN A 46 -0.24 -13.91 -1.95
CA GLN A 46 -0.59 -15.08 -2.77
C GLN A 46 0.17 -15.11 -4.11
N ASP A 47 0.20 -14.00 -4.83
CA ASP A 47 0.73 -13.94 -6.20
C ASP A 47 2.00 -13.10 -6.31
N GLY A 48 2.04 -11.94 -5.64
CA GLY A 48 3.15 -10.98 -5.74
C GLY A 48 4.47 -11.60 -5.31
N MET A 49 4.60 -11.95 -4.03
CA MET A 49 5.85 -12.50 -3.49
C MET A 49 6.24 -13.84 -4.13
N SER A 50 5.25 -14.69 -4.42
CA SER A 50 5.45 -15.93 -5.17
C SER A 50 6.06 -15.69 -6.56
N SER A 51 5.63 -14.63 -7.26
CA SER A 51 6.20 -14.27 -8.55
C SER A 51 7.62 -13.72 -8.44
N LEU A 52 7.90 -12.83 -7.47
CA LEU A 52 9.23 -12.25 -7.27
C LEU A 52 10.27 -13.30 -6.87
N LYS A 53 9.87 -14.32 -6.09
CA LYS A 53 10.75 -15.42 -5.65
C LYS A 53 11.35 -16.24 -6.78
N LYS A 54 10.72 -16.26 -7.96
CA LYS A 54 11.25 -16.97 -9.15
C LYS A 54 12.51 -16.32 -9.70
N ASP A 55 12.73 -15.06 -9.37
CA ASP A 55 13.75 -14.19 -9.95
C ASP A 55 14.80 -13.72 -8.92
N VAL A 56 14.99 -14.50 -7.85
CA VAL A 56 15.97 -14.21 -6.78
C VAL A 56 17.40 -14.39 -7.27
N ARG A 57 18.31 -13.53 -6.79
CA ARG A 57 19.73 -13.60 -7.17
C ARG A 57 20.53 -14.55 -6.27
N THR A 58 20.04 -14.82 -5.06
CA THR A 58 20.74 -15.63 -4.06
C THR A 58 19.75 -16.44 -3.21
N GLN A 59 20.21 -17.55 -2.63
CA GLN A 59 19.41 -18.33 -1.67
C GLN A 59 19.03 -17.53 -0.41
N HIS A 60 19.87 -16.58 0.00
CA HIS A 60 19.60 -15.70 1.14
C HIS A 60 18.46 -14.72 0.83
N GLU A 61 18.38 -14.25 -0.42
CA GLU A 61 17.26 -13.42 -0.87
C GLU A 61 15.95 -14.20 -0.86
N GLU A 62 15.95 -15.46 -1.30
CA GLU A 62 14.77 -16.33 -1.18
C GLU A 62 14.30 -16.47 0.28
N ALA A 63 15.23 -16.59 1.23
CA ALA A 63 14.89 -16.63 2.65
C ALA A 63 14.28 -15.32 3.17
N VAL A 64 14.72 -14.17 2.65
CA VAL A 64 14.10 -12.86 2.94
C VAL A 64 12.69 -12.80 2.34
N MET A 65 12.53 -13.20 1.07
CA MET A 65 11.23 -13.19 0.40
C MET A 65 10.21 -14.12 1.09
N ASN A 66 10.63 -15.25 1.64
CA ASN A 66 9.77 -16.12 2.45
C ASN A 66 9.24 -15.39 3.70
N ASN A 67 10.05 -14.52 4.31
CA ASN A 67 9.61 -13.73 5.46
C ASN A 67 8.63 -12.63 5.05
N ILE A 68 8.90 -11.93 3.94
CA ILE A 68 8.00 -10.91 3.40
C ILE A 68 6.64 -11.55 3.09
N GLU A 69 6.60 -12.62 2.29
CA GLU A 69 5.37 -13.36 1.94
C GLU A 69 4.52 -13.75 3.16
N PHE A 70 5.17 -14.17 4.25
CA PHE A 70 4.49 -14.45 5.50
C PHE A 70 3.95 -13.18 6.18
N MET A 71 4.72 -12.08 6.19
CA MET A 71 4.27 -10.81 6.78
C MET A 71 3.12 -10.18 6.00
N GLU A 72 3.09 -10.28 4.66
CA GLU A 72 1.95 -9.88 3.83
C GLU A 72 0.65 -10.58 4.28
N SER A 73 0.74 -11.87 4.64
CA SER A 73 -0.40 -12.62 5.18
C SER A 73 -0.81 -12.13 6.57
N VAL A 74 0.14 -11.68 7.38
CA VAL A 74 -0.13 -11.05 8.69
C VAL A 74 -0.82 -9.70 8.49
N HIS A 75 -0.40 -8.91 7.51
CA HIS A 75 -1.00 -7.62 7.16
C HIS A 75 -2.45 -7.81 6.73
N ALA A 76 -2.70 -8.67 5.72
CA ALA A 76 -4.05 -8.99 5.25
C ALA A 76 -4.97 -9.47 6.39
N LYS A 77 -4.47 -10.35 7.27
CA LYS A 77 -5.22 -10.83 8.43
C LYS A 77 -5.53 -9.72 9.43
N SER A 78 -4.62 -8.76 9.62
CA SER A 78 -4.76 -7.72 10.65
C SER A 78 -6.00 -6.83 10.44
N TYR A 79 -6.37 -6.53 9.19
CA TYR A 79 -7.61 -5.81 8.89
C TYR A 79 -8.86 -6.59 9.30
N SER A 80 -8.85 -7.92 9.18
CA SER A 80 -9.96 -8.75 9.66
C SER A 80 -10.13 -8.66 11.18
N SER A 81 -9.03 -8.49 11.93
CA SER A 81 -9.10 -8.25 13.37
C SER A 81 -9.64 -6.86 13.71
N ILE A 82 -9.30 -5.84 12.91
CA ILE A 82 -9.91 -4.50 12.99
C ILE A 82 -11.42 -4.59 12.74
N PHE A 83 -11.83 -5.19 11.61
CA PHE A 83 -13.23 -5.36 11.25
C PHE A 83 -14.03 -6.12 12.30
N SER A 84 -13.51 -7.25 12.80
CA SER A 84 -14.19 -8.05 13.82
C SER A 84 -14.39 -7.31 15.14
N THR A 85 -13.61 -6.24 15.37
CA THR A 85 -13.73 -5.40 16.56
C THR A 85 -14.68 -4.23 16.33
N LEU A 86 -14.54 -3.51 15.21
CA LEU A 86 -15.24 -2.25 14.96
C LEU A 86 -16.60 -2.43 14.27
N ASN A 87 -16.73 -3.46 13.43
CA ASN A 87 -17.87 -3.63 12.54
C ASN A 87 -18.77 -4.80 12.95
N THR A 88 -20.02 -4.72 12.54
CA THR A 88 -20.97 -5.85 12.63
C THR A 88 -20.73 -6.84 11.49
N PRO A 89 -21.13 -8.12 11.62
CA PRO A 89 -20.98 -9.10 10.54
C PRO A 89 -21.58 -8.65 9.19
N LYS A 90 -22.69 -7.91 9.23
CA LYS A 90 -23.34 -7.37 8.04
C LYS A 90 -22.51 -6.28 7.37
N GLU A 91 -21.96 -5.34 8.14
CA GLU A 91 -21.09 -4.29 7.60
C GLU A 91 -19.82 -4.88 6.98
N ILE A 92 -19.27 -5.94 7.58
CA ILE A 92 -18.10 -6.66 7.06
C ILE A 92 -18.42 -7.26 5.68
N GLU A 93 -19.56 -7.93 5.55
CA GLU A 93 -20.04 -8.47 4.27
C GLU A 93 -20.18 -7.36 3.21
N GLU A 94 -20.82 -6.23 3.56
CA GLU A 94 -20.98 -5.08 2.67
C GLU A 94 -19.63 -4.47 2.23
N ILE A 95 -18.64 -4.39 3.13
CA ILE A 95 -17.28 -3.91 2.81
C ILE A 95 -16.60 -4.85 1.81
N PHE A 96 -16.65 -6.17 2.02
CA PHE A 96 -16.03 -7.13 1.11
C PHE A 96 -16.74 -7.21 -0.24
N ASP A 97 -18.08 -7.15 -0.25
CA ASP A 97 -18.86 -7.10 -1.49
C ASP A 97 -18.49 -5.87 -2.33
N TRP A 98 -18.39 -4.70 -1.69
CA TRP A 98 -17.92 -3.48 -2.36
C TRP A 98 -16.49 -3.63 -2.86
N THR A 99 -15.58 -4.14 -2.03
CA THR A 99 -14.15 -4.32 -2.38
C THR A 99 -13.98 -5.23 -3.60
N ASN A 100 -14.74 -6.33 -3.65
CA ASN A 100 -14.68 -7.33 -4.71
C ASN A 100 -15.36 -6.89 -6.01
N SER A 101 -16.23 -5.88 -5.97
CA SER A 101 -17.00 -5.39 -7.13
C SER A 101 -16.59 -3.99 -7.61
N ASN A 102 -15.79 -3.26 -6.84
CA ASN A 102 -15.37 -1.91 -7.21
C ASN A 102 -14.40 -1.91 -8.40
N GLU A 103 -14.83 -1.37 -9.54
CA GLU A 103 -14.06 -1.40 -10.79
C GLU A 103 -12.69 -0.72 -10.70
N ILE A 104 -12.57 0.39 -9.96
CA ILE A 104 -11.32 1.16 -9.83
C ILE A 104 -10.29 0.39 -9.00
N LEU A 105 -10.75 -0.24 -7.91
CA LEU A 105 -9.91 -1.08 -7.06
C LEU A 105 -9.53 -2.40 -7.75
N GLN A 106 -10.49 -3.04 -8.42
CA GLN A 106 -10.22 -4.24 -9.22
C GLN A 106 -9.26 -3.93 -10.38
N TYR A 107 -9.35 -2.76 -11.00
CA TYR A 107 -8.42 -2.34 -12.05
C TYR A 107 -6.97 -2.37 -11.56
N LYS A 108 -6.65 -1.67 -10.45
CA LYS A 108 -5.27 -1.62 -9.95
C LYS A 108 -4.76 -3.00 -9.54
N ALA A 109 -5.58 -3.81 -8.87
CA ALA A 109 -5.21 -5.16 -8.47
C ALA A 109 -4.93 -6.06 -9.69
N ASN A 110 -5.81 -6.04 -10.69
CA ASN A 110 -5.65 -6.81 -11.92
C ASN A 110 -4.44 -6.36 -12.74
N ARG A 111 -4.20 -5.04 -12.82
CA ARG A 111 -3.08 -4.47 -13.56
C ARG A 111 -1.74 -4.90 -12.97
N ILE A 112 -1.61 -4.83 -11.65
CA ILE A 112 -0.41 -5.29 -10.95
C ILE A 112 -0.24 -6.81 -11.09
N ASN A 113 -1.31 -7.59 -10.93
CA ASN A 113 -1.24 -9.03 -11.08
C ASN A 113 -0.86 -9.45 -12.51
N GLU A 114 -1.36 -8.77 -13.54
CA GLU A 114 -0.96 -9.01 -14.93
C GLU A 114 0.56 -8.93 -15.10
N ILE A 115 1.20 -7.93 -14.48
CA ILE A 115 2.67 -7.77 -14.47
C ILE A 115 3.32 -8.91 -13.68
N TYR A 116 2.76 -9.33 -12.55
CA TYR A 116 3.28 -10.49 -11.82
C TYR A 116 3.23 -11.79 -12.64
N GLN A 117 2.19 -12.01 -13.43
CA GLN A 117 2.06 -13.23 -14.22
C GLN A 117 2.89 -13.19 -15.51
N ASN A 118 2.99 -12.03 -16.17
CA ASN A 118 3.50 -11.93 -17.54
C ASN A 118 4.71 -11.01 -17.72
N GLY A 119 5.02 -10.17 -16.74
CA GLY A 119 6.10 -9.19 -16.82
C GLY A 119 7.50 -9.79 -16.67
N SER A 120 8.51 -9.02 -17.07
CA SER A 120 9.91 -9.37 -16.85
C SER A 120 10.29 -9.32 -15.35
N PRO A 121 11.41 -9.96 -14.94
CA PRO A 121 11.89 -9.92 -13.56
C PRO A 121 12.03 -8.53 -12.94
N LEU A 122 12.34 -7.52 -13.77
CA LEU A 122 12.47 -6.12 -13.33
C LEU A 122 11.11 -5.43 -13.27
N GLN A 123 10.23 -5.66 -14.25
CA GLN A 123 8.87 -5.10 -14.26
C GLN A 123 8.07 -5.51 -13.02
N LYS A 124 8.21 -6.77 -12.58
CA LYS A 124 7.59 -7.27 -11.35
C LYS A 124 8.06 -6.53 -10.10
N LYS A 125 9.36 -6.22 -10.01
CA LYS A 125 9.92 -5.48 -8.87
C LYS A 125 9.40 -4.04 -8.84
N VAL A 126 9.31 -3.39 -9.99
CA VAL A 126 8.68 -2.06 -10.12
C VAL A 126 7.21 -2.11 -9.67
N ALA A 127 6.44 -3.09 -10.15
CA ALA A 127 5.03 -3.23 -9.78
C ALA A 127 4.85 -3.42 -8.26
N SER A 128 5.68 -4.25 -7.60
CA SER A 128 5.69 -4.39 -6.14
C SER A 128 5.98 -3.08 -5.44
N VAL A 129 7.06 -2.40 -5.82
CA VAL A 129 7.45 -1.13 -5.18
C VAL A 129 6.39 -0.05 -5.37
N PHE A 130 5.78 0.07 -6.55
CA PHE A 130 4.68 1.01 -6.79
C PHE A 130 3.43 0.65 -5.99
N LEU A 131 3.12 -0.63 -5.83
CA LEU A 131 2.00 -1.04 -5.01
C LEU A 131 2.22 -0.66 -3.52
N GLU A 132 3.32 -1.12 -2.95
CA GLU A 132 3.60 -1.10 -1.51
C GLU A 132 4.10 0.27 -1.02
N THR A 133 4.90 0.98 -1.84
CA THR A 133 5.49 2.29 -1.48
C THR A 133 4.66 3.48 -1.98
N PHE A 134 3.66 3.26 -2.84
CA PHE A 134 2.85 4.34 -3.41
C PHE A 134 1.35 4.10 -3.27
N LEU A 135 0.79 3.05 -3.88
CA LEU A 135 -0.67 2.85 -3.93
C LEU A 135 -1.28 2.55 -2.56
N PHE A 136 -0.57 1.87 -1.65
CA PHE A 136 -1.06 1.63 -0.29
C PHE A 136 -1.28 2.93 0.50
N TYR A 137 -0.52 3.98 0.17
CA TYR A 137 -0.52 5.22 0.95
C TYR A 137 -1.77 6.09 0.72
N SER A 138 -2.55 5.88 -0.35
CA SER A 138 -3.90 6.46 -0.42
C SER A 138 -4.79 5.94 0.71
N GLY A 139 -4.61 4.68 1.11
CA GLY A 139 -5.30 4.07 2.24
C GLY A 139 -4.71 4.47 3.59
N PHE A 140 -3.37 4.41 3.73
CA PHE A 140 -2.71 4.73 5.00
C PHE A 140 -2.90 6.17 5.48
N TYR A 141 -3.30 7.10 4.59
CA TYR A 141 -3.67 8.45 4.98
C TYR A 141 -4.74 8.47 6.09
N THR A 142 -5.80 7.66 5.96
CA THR A 142 -6.94 7.67 6.90
C THR A 142 -6.55 7.33 8.35
N PRO A 143 -5.92 6.17 8.65
CA PRO A 143 -5.53 5.84 10.03
C PRO A 143 -4.47 6.79 10.60
N LEU A 144 -3.56 7.32 9.77
CA LEU A 144 -2.57 8.31 10.21
C LEU A 144 -3.24 9.65 10.55
N TYR A 145 -4.21 10.09 9.74
CA TYR A 145 -4.99 11.30 9.99
C TYR A 145 -5.74 11.21 11.33
N TRP A 146 -6.41 10.09 11.59
CA TRP A 146 -7.12 9.87 12.85
C TRP A 146 -6.16 9.80 14.04
N LEU A 147 -5.01 9.16 13.88
CA LEU A 147 -3.99 9.13 14.93
C LEU A 147 -3.50 10.54 15.28
N GLY A 148 -3.25 11.39 14.29
CA GLY A 148 -2.86 12.79 14.53
C GLY A 148 -3.93 13.62 15.24
N HIS A 149 -5.19 13.16 15.24
CA HIS A 149 -6.29 13.70 16.04
C HIS A 149 -6.53 12.96 17.37
N ASN A 150 -5.60 12.09 17.79
CA ASN A 150 -5.72 11.21 18.96
C ASN A 150 -6.96 10.32 18.92
N LYS A 151 -7.32 9.79 17.74
CA LYS A 151 -8.42 8.84 17.53
C LYS A 151 -7.88 7.53 16.94
N LEU A 152 -8.52 6.42 17.31
CA LEU A 152 -8.21 5.08 16.78
C LEU A 152 -6.73 4.68 16.95
N ALA A 153 -6.16 4.96 18.13
CA ALA A 153 -4.73 4.80 18.36
C ALA A 153 -4.25 3.34 18.23
N ASN A 154 -5.06 2.35 18.62
CA ASN A 154 -4.69 0.94 18.54
C ASN A 154 -4.81 0.41 17.10
N VAL A 155 -5.82 0.84 16.36
CA VAL A 155 -5.94 0.59 14.91
C VAL A 155 -4.73 1.19 14.18
N ALA A 156 -4.38 2.45 14.47
CA ALA A 156 -3.24 3.10 13.85
C ALA A 156 -1.90 2.45 14.21
N GLU A 157 -1.77 1.83 15.39
CA GLU A 157 -0.58 1.05 15.75
C GLU A 157 -0.40 -0.18 14.85
N ILE A 158 -1.48 -0.90 14.50
CA ILE A 158 -1.42 -1.97 13.49
C ILE A 158 -0.87 -1.42 12.17
N ILE A 159 -1.41 -0.29 11.72
CA ILE A 159 -1.00 0.32 10.45
C ILE A 159 0.45 0.83 10.50
N LYS A 160 0.91 1.35 11.65
CA LYS A 160 2.31 1.74 11.86
C LYS A 160 3.26 0.55 11.77
N LEU A 161 2.83 -0.63 12.24
CA LEU A 161 3.62 -1.86 12.10
C LEU A 161 3.70 -2.32 10.64
N ILE A 162 2.58 -2.27 9.90
CA ILE A 162 2.56 -2.53 8.45
C ILE A 162 3.49 -1.56 7.72
N LEU A 163 3.33 -0.25 7.92
CA LEU A 163 4.16 0.79 7.31
C LEU A 163 5.67 0.58 7.56
N ARG A 164 6.03 0.10 8.76
CA ARG A 164 7.42 -0.20 9.11
C ARG A 164 7.96 -1.38 8.30
N ASP A 165 7.16 -2.41 8.09
CA ASP A 165 7.51 -3.56 7.27
C ASP A 165 7.60 -3.14 5.79
N GLU A 166 6.57 -2.46 5.26
CA GLU A 166 6.51 -1.99 3.87
C GLU A 166 7.64 -1.05 3.47
N SER A 167 8.09 -0.19 4.40
CA SER A 167 9.25 0.66 4.16
C SER A 167 10.52 -0.17 3.88
N VAL A 168 10.67 -1.32 4.54
CA VAL A 168 11.79 -2.24 4.32
C VAL A 168 11.57 -3.05 3.04
N HIS A 169 10.35 -3.51 2.77
CA HIS A 169 9.99 -4.26 1.55
C HIS A 169 10.33 -3.43 0.31
N GLY A 170 9.82 -2.20 0.22
CA GLY A 170 10.07 -1.28 -0.89
C GLY A 170 11.57 -0.99 -1.09
N THR A 171 12.31 -0.76 -0.01
CA THR A 171 13.76 -0.52 -0.09
C THR A 171 14.52 -1.77 -0.57
N TYR A 172 14.16 -2.95 -0.05
CA TYR A 172 14.84 -4.21 -0.39
C TYR A 172 14.59 -4.61 -1.83
N ILE A 173 13.33 -4.62 -2.26
CA ILE A 173 12.94 -4.96 -3.63
C ILE A 173 13.49 -3.91 -4.61
N GLY A 174 13.42 -2.62 -4.24
CA GLY A 174 13.99 -1.53 -5.01
C GLY A 174 15.51 -1.65 -5.20
N TYR A 175 16.25 -2.02 -4.16
CA TYR A 175 17.68 -2.32 -4.28
C TYR A 175 17.96 -3.50 -5.23
N LYS A 176 17.17 -4.58 -5.15
CA LYS A 176 17.30 -5.72 -6.08
C LYS A 176 16.96 -5.35 -7.51
N PHE A 177 16.02 -4.43 -7.71
CA PHE A 177 15.74 -3.83 -9.00
C PHE A 177 16.96 -3.07 -9.52
N GLN A 178 17.54 -2.15 -8.73
CA GLN A 178 18.71 -1.35 -9.14
C GLN A 178 19.89 -2.23 -9.57
N LEU A 179 20.15 -3.33 -8.86
CA LEU A 179 21.21 -4.27 -9.26
C LEU A 179 20.98 -4.86 -10.65
N GLY A 180 19.76 -5.30 -10.97
CA GLY A 180 19.46 -5.87 -12.28
C GLY A 180 19.30 -4.81 -13.38
N PHE A 181 18.81 -3.63 -13.02
CA PHE A 181 18.69 -2.49 -13.94
C PHE A 181 20.07 -2.02 -14.41
N ASN A 182 21.06 -1.93 -13.51
CA ASN A 182 22.44 -1.55 -13.83
C ASN A 182 23.20 -2.60 -14.66
N GLU A 183 22.63 -3.80 -14.86
CA GLU A 183 23.19 -4.84 -15.74
C GLU A 183 22.69 -4.71 -17.18
N LEU A 184 21.67 -3.87 -17.42
CA LEU A 184 21.13 -3.57 -18.76
C LEU A 184 22.04 -2.58 -19.50
N SER A 185 22.00 -2.64 -20.84
CA SER A 185 22.59 -1.60 -21.69
C SER A 185 21.86 -0.26 -21.56
N ASP A 186 22.51 0.83 -21.94
CA ASP A 186 21.93 2.18 -21.87
C ASP A 186 20.59 2.28 -22.65
N ASP A 187 20.52 1.64 -23.84
CA ASP A 187 19.30 1.61 -24.66
C ASP A 187 18.15 0.86 -23.95
N GLU A 188 18.44 -0.28 -23.31
CA GLU A 188 17.46 -1.06 -22.55
C GLU A 188 17.01 -0.31 -21.28
N GLN A 189 17.92 0.42 -20.63
CA GLN A 189 17.59 1.25 -19.48
C GLN A 189 16.64 2.39 -19.88
N GLU A 190 16.86 3.04 -21.02
CA GLU A 190 15.99 4.11 -21.53
C GLU A 190 14.58 3.58 -21.84
N GLU A 191 14.48 2.47 -22.58
CA GLU A 191 13.19 1.83 -22.90
C GLU A 191 12.44 1.40 -21.62
N PHE A 192 13.16 0.77 -20.68
CA PHE A 192 12.57 0.32 -19.42
C PHE A 192 12.12 1.49 -18.55
N THR A 193 12.88 2.58 -18.53
CA THR A 193 12.54 3.79 -17.79
C THR A 193 11.27 4.43 -18.34
N SER A 194 11.11 4.49 -19.67
CA SER A 194 9.87 4.94 -20.31
C SER A 194 8.68 4.10 -19.83
N TRP A 195 8.79 2.77 -19.90
CA TRP A 195 7.73 1.86 -19.44
C TRP A 195 7.40 2.06 -17.95
N MET A 196 8.41 2.28 -17.10
CA MET A 196 8.23 2.52 -15.68
C MET A 196 7.40 3.79 -15.42
N TYR A 197 7.73 4.89 -16.09
CA TYR A 197 6.99 6.15 -15.92
C TYR A 197 5.58 6.06 -16.51
N ASP A 198 5.40 5.37 -17.65
CA ASP A 198 4.08 5.14 -18.22
C ASP A 198 3.18 4.36 -17.24
N LEU A 199 3.71 3.30 -16.61
CA LEU A 199 3.00 2.56 -15.57
C LEU A 199 2.68 3.43 -14.35
N LEU A 200 3.63 4.28 -13.91
CA LEU A 200 3.42 5.18 -12.78
C LEU A 200 2.27 6.15 -13.04
N TYR A 201 2.23 6.78 -14.22
CA TYR A 201 1.13 7.68 -14.60
C TYR A 201 -0.20 6.93 -14.73
N GLU A 202 -0.20 5.75 -15.36
CA GLU A 202 -1.39 4.90 -15.48
C GLU A 202 -2.00 4.58 -14.10
N LEU A 203 -1.17 4.15 -13.15
CA LEU A 203 -1.59 3.83 -11.79
C LEU A 203 -2.01 5.08 -11.02
N TYR A 204 -1.30 6.20 -11.18
CA TYR A 204 -1.64 7.47 -10.53
C TYR A 204 -3.00 7.99 -11.00
N GLU A 205 -3.30 8.02 -12.31
CA GLU A 205 -4.60 8.45 -12.83
C GLU A 205 -5.76 7.58 -12.31
N ASN A 206 -5.54 6.27 -12.13
CA ASN A 206 -6.52 5.40 -11.50
C ASN A 206 -6.69 5.72 -10.01
N GLU A 207 -5.58 5.99 -9.32
CA GLU A 207 -5.57 6.31 -7.90
C GLU A 207 -6.20 7.67 -7.59
N GLU A 208 -6.11 8.65 -8.49
CA GLU A 208 -6.85 9.91 -8.37
C GLU A 208 -8.37 9.66 -8.34
N LYS A 209 -8.87 8.83 -9.26
CA LYS A 209 -10.30 8.44 -9.28
C LYS A 209 -10.70 7.70 -8.02
N TYR A 210 -9.85 6.79 -7.54
CA TYR A 210 -10.08 6.07 -6.28
C TYR A 210 -10.12 7.01 -5.08
N THR A 211 -9.23 8.00 -5.07
CA THR A 211 -9.13 9.01 -4.02
C THR A 211 -10.38 9.87 -4.00
N HIS A 212 -10.82 10.41 -5.14
CA HIS A 212 -12.09 11.15 -5.24
C HIS A 212 -13.29 10.32 -4.76
N LEU A 213 -13.36 9.05 -5.17
CA LEU A 213 -14.45 8.14 -4.79
C LEU A 213 -14.58 8.01 -3.27
N LEU A 214 -13.47 7.96 -2.54
CA LEU A 214 -13.46 7.78 -1.09
C LEU A 214 -13.57 9.10 -0.34
N TYR A 215 -12.81 10.11 -0.74
CA TYR A 215 -12.45 11.24 0.12
C TYR A 215 -13.21 12.53 -0.18
N ASP A 216 -13.93 12.64 -1.30
CA ASP A 216 -14.67 13.87 -1.64
C ASP A 216 -15.73 14.21 -0.59
N LYS A 217 -16.39 13.19 -0.04
CA LYS A 217 -17.44 13.34 0.98
C LYS A 217 -16.93 13.76 2.37
N VAL A 218 -15.65 13.51 2.67
CA VAL A 218 -15.00 13.95 3.92
C VAL A 218 -14.08 15.16 3.70
N GLY A 219 -13.91 15.61 2.45
CA GLY A 219 -13.15 16.80 2.08
C GLY A 219 -11.63 16.64 2.20
N TRP A 220 -11.10 15.42 2.09
CA TRP A 220 -9.65 15.15 2.25
C TRP A 220 -8.92 14.90 0.92
N THR A 221 -9.63 14.90 -0.19
CA THR A 221 -9.10 14.52 -1.51
C THR A 221 -7.80 15.24 -1.85
N ASP A 222 -7.76 16.58 -1.78
CA ASP A 222 -6.57 17.34 -2.16
C ASP A 222 -5.34 16.98 -1.30
N ASP A 223 -5.53 16.80 0.01
CA ASP A 223 -4.46 16.40 0.92
C ASP A 223 -3.95 14.97 0.62
N VAL A 224 -4.88 14.04 0.32
CA VAL A 224 -4.53 12.66 -0.04
C VAL A 224 -3.79 12.62 -1.38
N LEU A 225 -4.18 13.44 -2.35
CA LEU A 225 -3.49 13.54 -3.65
C LEU A 225 -2.05 14.06 -3.50
N VAL A 226 -1.82 15.04 -2.62
CA VAL A 226 -0.44 15.49 -2.29
C VAL A 226 0.34 14.36 -1.61
N PHE A 227 -0.28 13.63 -0.69
CA PHE A 227 0.35 12.48 -0.03
C PHE A 227 0.70 11.36 -1.02
N LEU A 228 -0.13 11.13 -2.02
CA LEU A 228 0.13 10.18 -3.10
C LEU A 228 1.34 10.57 -3.93
N ARG A 229 1.44 11.82 -4.37
CA ARG A 229 2.60 12.31 -5.13
C ARG A 229 3.90 12.27 -4.31
N TYR A 230 3.81 12.54 -3.01
CA TYR A 230 4.95 12.35 -2.09
C TYR A 230 5.43 10.89 -2.04
N ASN A 231 4.50 9.93 -1.94
CA ASN A 231 4.84 8.51 -1.87
C ASN A 231 5.25 7.93 -3.24
N ALA A 232 4.73 8.46 -4.35
CA ALA A 232 5.21 8.13 -5.69
C ALA A 232 6.70 8.52 -5.87
N ASN A 233 7.10 9.70 -5.38
CA ASN A 233 8.52 10.08 -5.34
C ASN A 233 9.35 9.12 -4.47
N LYS A 234 8.82 8.66 -3.33
CA LYS A 234 9.51 7.65 -2.49
C LYS A 234 9.68 6.32 -3.21
N ALA A 235 8.66 5.87 -3.95
CA ALA A 235 8.74 4.65 -4.74
C ALA A 235 9.81 4.75 -5.84
N LEU A 236 9.88 5.88 -6.56
CA LEU A 236 10.94 6.18 -7.52
C LEU A 236 12.33 6.18 -6.88
N MET A 237 12.47 6.81 -5.71
CA MET A 237 13.74 6.82 -4.97
C MET A 237 14.20 5.41 -4.57
N ASN A 238 13.28 4.53 -4.14
CA ASN A 238 13.60 3.12 -3.86
C ASN A 238 14.11 2.39 -5.10
N LEU A 239 13.61 2.74 -6.29
CA LEU A 239 14.05 2.21 -7.58
C LEU A 239 15.32 2.91 -8.13
N GLY A 240 15.88 3.88 -7.42
CA GLY A 240 17.08 4.62 -7.85
C GLY A 240 16.81 5.70 -8.89
N MET A 241 15.54 6.10 -9.06
CA MET A 241 15.12 7.15 -9.99
C MET A 241 14.97 8.50 -9.30
N ASP A 242 15.05 9.57 -10.09
CA ASP A 242 14.79 10.92 -9.63
C ASP A 242 13.30 11.14 -9.29
N PRO A 243 12.99 12.02 -8.31
CA PRO A 243 11.60 12.37 -8.01
C PRO A 243 10.93 13.07 -9.20
N LEU A 244 9.67 12.72 -9.45
CA LEU A 244 8.88 13.22 -10.58
C LEU A 244 8.00 14.42 -10.20
N PHE A 245 7.32 14.36 -9.06
CA PHE A 245 6.32 15.35 -8.68
C PHE A 245 6.95 16.48 -7.86
N ALA A 246 6.86 17.72 -8.37
CA ALA A 246 7.46 18.90 -7.74
C ALA A 246 6.83 19.28 -6.40
N ASP A 247 5.58 18.90 -6.15
CA ASP A 247 4.88 19.11 -4.89
C ASP A 247 4.91 17.87 -3.97
N GLY A 248 5.47 16.76 -4.43
CA GLY A 248 5.60 15.50 -3.68
C GLY A 248 6.71 15.52 -2.65
N TYR A 249 6.70 16.50 -1.73
CA TYR A 249 7.67 16.65 -0.65
C TYR A 249 6.97 16.78 0.71
N ALA A 250 7.65 16.34 1.77
CA ALA A 250 7.12 16.28 3.13
C ALA A 250 6.54 17.61 3.63
N GLN A 251 7.11 18.77 3.24
CA GLN A 251 6.59 20.08 3.66
C GLN A 251 5.21 20.43 3.10
N ASN A 252 4.76 19.74 2.05
CA ASN A 252 3.46 19.96 1.42
C ASN A 252 2.40 18.97 1.92
N VAL A 253 2.81 17.87 2.57
CA VAL A 253 1.88 16.89 3.15
C VAL A 253 1.26 17.47 4.42
N ASN A 254 -0.02 17.19 4.64
CA ASN A 254 -0.72 17.56 5.87
C ASN A 254 0.09 17.12 7.11
N PRO A 255 0.52 18.05 8.00
CA PRO A 255 1.41 17.73 9.11
C PRO A 255 0.78 16.78 10.14
N VAL A 256 -0.54 16.67 10.17
CA VAL A 256 -1.26 15.71 11.03
C VAL A 256 -0.89 14.27 10.67
N VAL A 257 -0.70 13.99 9.37
CA VAL A 257 -0.39 12.64 8.85
C VAL A 257 1.10 12.31 8.95
N MET A 258 1.95 13.34 9.09
CA MET A 258 3.41 13.18 9.18
C MET A 258 3.94 12.92 10.60
N ASN A 259 3.07 12.95 11.63
CA ASN A 259 3.43 12.83 13.06
C ASN A 259 3.26 11.42 13.65
#